data_AF-A0A7N2LH13-F1
#
_entry.id   AF-A0A7N2LH13-F1
#
_cell.length_a   1.000
_cell.length_b   1.000
_cell.length_c   1.000
_cell.angle_alpha   90.00
_cell.angle_beta   90.00
_cell.angle_gamma   90.00
#
_symmetry.space_group_name_H-M   'P 1'
#
loop_
_entity.id
_entity.type
_entity.pdbx_description
1 polymer ?
#
loop_
_entity_poly.entity_id
_entity_poly.type
_entity_poly.pdbx_seq_one_letter_code
_entity_poly.pdbx_strand_id
1 'polypeptide(L)'
;MEEVFKSASSSSNATTESLADIKGFFNMSVDVVLLNEDFLSKFRKAAALLVDKTSILGHDRCNRLKKFNSEIDTEVNRLNTAVEKEKKRAELRKKRSVHVGTLETYRSAFQPKRDEMRKMVSEHKELKKKLLDYEVQMIKEMPSFQNVYSQNKSSIDTGINGFQENEQLLQKESQEIEKLRKEPSIDWSGLISAFYD
;
A
#
# COMPACT_ATOMS: atom_id res chain seq x y z
N MET A 1 63.26 -32.56 59.28
CA MET A 1 63.56 -31.47 58.33
C MET A 1 63.10 -31.91 56.93
N GLU A 2 61.82 -32.28 56.77
CA GLU A 2 61.34 -33.02 55.59
C GLU A 2 60.00 -32.49 55.02
N GLU A 3 59.46 -31.40 55.59
CA GLU A 3 58.22 -30.79 55.11
C GLU A 3 58.44 -29.63 54.10
N VAL A 4 59.68 -29.19 53.89
CA VAL A 4 59.97 -27.99 53.06
C VAL A 4 60.08 -28.32 51.57
N PHE A 5 60.34 -29.58 51.20
CA PHE A 5 60.57 -29.96 49.79
C PHE A 5 59.31 -30.39 49.01
N LYS A 6 58.22 -30.78 49.67
CA LYS A 6 56.95 -31.13 48.98
C LYS A 6 56.16 -29.90 48.52
N SER A 7 56.34 -28.76 49.20
CA SER A 7 55.62 -27.51 48.92
C SER A 7 56.12 -26.81 47.65
N ALA A 8 57.42 -26.90 47.36
CA ALA A 8 58.03 -26.26 46.18
C ALA A 8 57.66 -26.98 44.87
N SER A 9 57.65 -28.32 44.85
CA SER A 9 57.26 -29.10 43.66
C SER A 9 55.76 -28.97 43.34
N SER A 10 54.91 -28.92 44.36
CA SER A 10 53.46 -28.77 44.18
C SER A 10 53.07 -27.39 43.66
N SER A 11 53.79 -26.34 44.09
CA SER A 11 53.56 -24.97 43.61
C SER A 11 54.00 -24.75 42.16
N SER A 12 55.04 -25.45 41.68
CA SER A 12 55.54 -25.29 40.31
C SER A 12 54.57 -25.87 39.28
N ASN A 13 54.05 -27.07 39.54
CA ASN A 13 53.11 -27.75 38.64
C ASN A 13 51.77 -27.00 38.50
N ALA A 14 51.24 -26.45 39.60
CA ALA A 14 50.00 -25.67 39.59
C ALA A 14 50.11 -24.38 38.74
N THR A 15 51.29 -23.73 38.73
CA THR A 15 51.51 -22.52 37.91
C THR A 15 51.70 -22.82 36.43
N THR A 16 52.26 -23.98 36.06
CA THR A 16 52.37 -24.41 34.66
C THR A 16 51.03 -24.82 34.08
N GLU A 17 50.18 -25.50 34.86
CA GLU A 17 48.81 -25.86 34.48
C GLU A 17 47.94 -24.60 34.31
N SER A 18 48.01 -23.67 35.27
CA SER A 18 47.30 -22.38 35.17
C SER A 18 47.69 -21.56 33.94
N LEU A 19 48.96 -21.64 33.53
CA LEU A 19 49.43 -20.96 32.32
C LEU A 19 48.88 -21.62 31.05
N ALA A 20 48.78 -22.95 31.04
CA ALA A 20 48.15 -23.68 29.95
C ALA A 20 46.64 -23.37 29.86
N ASP A 21 45.96 -23.29 31.01
CA ASP A 21 44.54 -22.93 31.10
C ASP A 21 44.27 -21.52 30.55
N ILE A 22 45.03 -20.51 31.00
CA ILE A 22 44.88 -19.12 30.49
C ILE A 22 45.10 -19.07 28.98
N LYS A 23 46.14 -19.75 28.47
CA LYS A 23 46.38 -19.82 27.02
C LYS A 23 45.23 -20.52 26.28
N GLY A 24 44.65 -21.55 26.89
CA GLY A 24 43.46 -22.24 26.38
C GLY A 24 42.27 -21.29 26.24
N PHE A 25 42.00 -20.48 27.26
CA PHE A 25 40.92 -19.48 27.22
C PHE A 25 41.14 -18.39 26.18
N PHE A 26 42.38 -17.96 25.93
CA PHE A 26 42.67 -16.97 24.89
C PHE A 26 42.46 -17.47 23.46
N ASN A 27 42.37 -18.80 23.25
CA ASN A 27 41.99 -19.38 21.96
C ASN A 27 40.47 -19.44 21.75
N MET A 28 39.67 -19.08 22.77
CA MET A 28 38.22 -19.00 22.70
C MET A 28 37.75 -17.56 22.52
N SER A 29 36.49 -17.36 22.13
CA SER A 29 35.92 -16.01 22.10
C SER A 29 35.68 -15.50 23.53
N VAL A 30 35.80 -14.19 23.69
CA VAL A 30 35.61 -13.51 24.99
C VAL A 30 34.23 -13.82 25.58
N ASP A 31 33.18 -13.80 24.75
CA ASP A 31 31.82 -14.10 25.16
C ASP A 31 31.69 -15.54 25.70
N VAL A 32 32.34 -16.51 25.05
CA VAL A 32 32.30 -17.92 25.49
C VAL A 32 32.97 -18.07 26.85
N VAL A 33 34.09 -17.39 27.09
CA VAL A 33 34.85 -17.52 28.33
C VAL A 33 34.20 -16.75 29.48
N LEU A 34 33.77 -15.51 29.24
CA LEU A 34 33.31 -14.61 30.30
C LEU A 34 31.82 -14.75 30.64
N LEU A 35 30.99 -15.24 29.70
CA LEU A 35 29.56 -15.45 29.96
C LEU A 35 29.24 -16.89 30.39
N ASN A 36 30.22 -17.79 30.34
CA ASN A 36 30.09 -19.14 30.89
C ASN A 36 30.67 -19.16 32.31
N GLU A 37 29.84 -19.48 33.30
CA GLU A 37 30.23 -19.44 34.71
C GLU A 37 31.39 -20.40 35.04
N ASP A 38 31.41 -21.59 34.44
CA ASP A 38 32.47 -22.59 34.66
C ASP A 38 33.82 -22.12 34.09
N PHE A 39 33.82 -21.57 32.87
CA PHE A 39 35.03 -21.03 32.24
C PHE A 39 35.51 -19.76 32.94
N LEU A 40 34.61 -18.86 33.32
CA LEU A 40 34.96 -17.67 34.09
C LEU A 40 35.57 -18.03 35.45
N SER A 41 35.00 -19.00 36.16
CA SER A 41 35.51 -19.48 37.44
C SER A 41 36.90 -20.10 37.31
N LYS A 42 37.11 -20.95 36.29
CA LYS A 42 38.43 -21.53 35.99
C LYS A 42 39.45 -20.46 35.59
N PHE A 43 39.05 -19.51 34.75
CA PHE A 43 39.89 -18.38 34.35
C PHE A 43 40.33 -17.56 35.56
N ARG A 44 39.40 -17.21 36.47
CA ARG A 44 39.71 -16.46 37.71
C ARG A 44 40.70 -17.21 38.60
N LYS A 45 40.52 -18.52 38.76
CA LYS A 45 41.43 -19.36 39.56
C LYS A 45 42.83 -19.39 38.95
N ALA A 46 42.93 -19.63 37.64
CA ALA A 46 44.20 -19.63 36.93
C ALA A 46 44.88 -18.24 36.96
N ALA A 47 44.09 -17.17 36.80
CA ALA A 47 44.58 -15.79 36.88
C ALA A 47 45.13 -15.45 38.27
N ALA A 48 44.40 -15.80 39.34
CA ALA A 48 44.81 -15.56 40.72
C ALA A 48 46.14 -16.24 41.08
N LEU A 49 46.42 -17.42 40.50
CA LEU A 49 47.69 -18.13 40.72
C LEU A 49 48.87 -17.50 39.96
N LEU A 50 48.61 -16.64 38.97
CA LEU A 50 49.60 -16.09 38.05
C LEU A 50 49.83 -14.57 38.16
N VAL A 51 48.91 -13.81 38.76
CA VAL A 51 48.94 -12.33 38.79
C VAL A 51 50.22 -11.72 39.38
N ASP A 52 50.89 -12.40 40.31
CA ASP A 52 52.14 -11.92 40.93
C ASP A 52 53.37 -12.81 40.60
N LYS A 53 53.24 -13.73 39.63
CA LYS A 53 54.32 -14.65 39.21
C LYS A 53 55.15 -14.09 38.06
N THR A 54 55.86 -12.99 38.34
CA THR A 54 56.69 -12.27 37.36
C THR A 54 57.82 -13.10 36.76
N SER A 55 58.31 -14.13 37.46
CA SER A 55 59.31 -15.08 36.96
C SER A 55 58.77 -15.99 35.83
N ILE A 56 57.44 -16.14 35.71
CA ILE A 56 56.79 -17.02 34.73
C ILE A 56 56.24 -16.20 33.56
N LEU A 57 55.54 -15.11 33.84
CA LEU A 57 54.84 -14.31 32.83
C LEU A 57 55.63 -13.08 32.36
N GLY A 58 56.60 -12.61 33.14
CA GLY A 58 57.21 -11.29 32.97
C GLY A 58 56.34 -10.17 33.54
N HIS A 59 56.97 -9.05 33.88
CA HIS A 59 56.34 -7.96 34.62
C HIS A 59 55.14 -7.33 33.90
N ASP A 60 55.26 -7.04 32.59
CA ASP A 60 54.19 -6.42 31.79
C ASP A 60 52.93 -7.32 31.72
N ARG A 61 53.11 -8.62 31.51
CA ARG A 61 51.98 -9.56 31.40
C ARG A 61 51.28 -9.77 32.75
N CYS A 62 52.02 -9.86 33.85
CA CYS A 62 51.44 -9.88 35.20
C CYS A 62 50.58 -8.63 35.46
N ASN A 63 51.09 -7.44 35.14
CA ASN A 63 50.36 -6.19 35.34
C ASN A 63 49.07 -6.14 34.50
N ARG A 64 49.10 -6.58 33.24
CA ARG A 64 47.91 -6.66 32.39
C ARG A 64 46.88 -7.66 32.91
N LEU A 65 47.32 -8.86 33.31
CA LEU A 65 46.44 -9.89 33.87
C LEU A 65 45.79 -9.41 35.18
N LYS A 66 46.58 -8.74 36.04
CA LYS A 66 46.10 -8.17 37.31
C LYS A 66 45.04 -7.10 37.08
N LYS A 67 45.30 -6.17 36.15
CA LYS A 67 44.32 -5.14 35.78
C LYS A 67 43.03 -5.78 35.23
N PHE A 68 43.16 -6.66 34.24
CA PHE A 68 42.00 -7.31 33.62
C PHE A 68 41.18 -8.12 34.64
N ASN A 69 41.84 -8.88 35.51
CA ASN A 69 41.17 -9.66 36.55
C ASN A 69 40.46 -8.76 37.59
N SER A 70 41.00 -7.57 37.89
CA SER A 70 40.32 -6.61 38.77
C SER A 70 39.10 -5.95 38.13
N GLU A 71 39.04 -5.88 36.81
CA GLU A 71 37.94 -5.27 36.04
C GLU A 71 36.95 -6.32 35.50
N ILE A 72 37.18 -7.61 35.75
CA ILE A 72 36.49 -8.73 35.08
C ILE A 72 34.97 -8.72 35.31
N ASP A 73 34.49 -8.37 36.51
CA ASP A 73 33.05 -8.24 36.79
C ASP A 73 32.41 -7.11 35.98
N THR A 74 33.15 -6.01 35.77
CA THR A 74 32.68 -4.90 34.93
C THR A 74 32.55 -5.34 33.48
N GLU A 75 33.51 -6.11 32.98
CA GLU A 75 33.46 -6.65 31.61
C GLU A 75 32.35 -7.68 31.42
N VAL A 76 32.16 -8.59 32.39
CA VAL A 76 31.02 -9.54 32.39
C VAL A 76 29.69 -8.80 32.33
N ASN A 77 29.51 -7.74 33.13
CA ASN A 77 28.29 -6.93 33.11
C ASN A 77 28.09 -6.19 31.77
N ARG A 78 29.17 -5.69 31.15
CA ARG A 78 29.13 -5.07 29.82
C ARG A 78 28.70 -6.08 28.75
N LEU A 79 29.24 -7.29 28.78
CA LEU A 79 28.90 -8.35 27.82
C LEU A 79 27.46 -8.85 28.01
N ASN A 80 27.00 -9.05 29.24
CA ASN A 80 25.60 -9.36 29.53
C ASN A 80 24.66 -8.26 28.99
N THR A 81 25.02 -6.99 29.16
CA THR A 81 24.27 -5.86 28.59
C THR A 81 24.26 -5.90 27.06
N ALA A 82 25.36 -6.28 26.43
CA ALA A 82 25.45 -6.43 24.97
C ALA A 82 24.55 -7.56 24.46
N VAL A 83 24.51 -8.70 25.14
CA VAL A 83 23.61 -9.83 24.83
C VAL A 83 22.15 -9.41 24.90
N GLU A 84 21.74 -8.71 25.97
CA GLU A 84 20.37 -8.20 26.10
C GLU A 84 20.01 -7.18 25.01
N LYS A 85 20.97 -6.33 24.61
CA LYS A 85 20.78 -5.40 23.49
C LYS A 85 20.62 -6.12 22.15
N GLU A 86 21.36 -7.20 21.89
CA GLU A 86 21.20 -7.96 20.65
C GLU A 86 19.86 -8.73 20.62
N LYS A 87 19.40 -9.26 21.76
CA LYS A 87 18.03 -9.83 21.88
C LYS A 87 16.97 -8.78 21.54
N LYS A 88 17.04 -7.59 22.16
CA LYS A 88 16.13 -6.48 21.87
C LYS A 88 16.20 -6.05 20.40
N ARG A 89 17.40 -6.02 19.81
CA ARG A 89 17.60 -5.71 18.39
C ARG A 89 16.94 -6.75 17.49
N ALA A 90 17.05 -8.04 17.81
CA ALA A 90 16.40 -9.12 17.06
C ALA A 90 14.88 -8.99 17.09
N GLU A 91 14.29 -8.67 18.24
CA GLU A 91 12.85 -8.40 18.36
C GLU A 91 12.42 -7.18 17.53
N LEU A 92 13.19 -6.10 17.57
CA LEU A 92 12.91 -4.91 16.76
C LEU A 92 13.00 -5.20 15.27
N ARG A 93 13.96 -6.02 14.82
CA ARG A 93 14.05 -6.49 13.43
C ARG A 93 12.80 -7.28 13.03
N LYS A 94 12.32 -8.18 13.89
CA LYS A 94 11.10 -8.96 13.64
C LYS A 94 9.88 -8.05 13.52
N LYS A 95 9.70 -7.10 14.45
CA LYS A 95 8.61 -6.10 14.38
C LYS A 95 8.68 -5.26 13.10
N ARG A 96 9.87 -4.78 12.74
CA ARG A 96 10.09 -4.03 11.48
C ARG A 96 9.67 -4.85 10.26
N SER A 97 10.05 -6.13 10.21
CA SER A 97 9.69 -7.02 9.10
C SER A 97 8.17 -7.13 8.92
N VAL A 98 7.42 -7.21 10.02
CA VAL A 98 5.95 -7.23 9.97
C VAL A 98 5.41 -5.93 9.38
N HIS A 99 5.87 -4.78 9.86
CA HIS A 99 5.42 -3.48 9.35
C HIS A 99 5.73 -3.29 7.86
N VAL A 100 6.92 -3.72 7.40
CA VAL A 100 7.28 -3.68 5.98
C VAL A 100 6.34 -4.56 5.16
N GLY A 101 6.04 -5.77 5.62
CA GLY A 101 5.09 -6.66 4.95
C GLY A 101 3.67 -6.06 4.86
N THR A 102 3.20 -5.43 5.93
CA THR A 102 1.90 -4.72 5.93
C THR A 102 1.90 -3.55 4.94
N LEU A 103 2.96 -2.76 4.88
CA LEU A 103 3.09 -1.65 3.92
C LEU A 103 3.02 -2.15 2.47
N GLU A 104 3.72 -3.24 2.16
CA GLU A 104 3.71 -3.82 0.81
C GLU A 104 2.33 -4.39 0.43
N THR A 105 1.64 -4.98 1.42
CA THR A 105 0.25 -5.45 1.26
C THR A 105 -0.68 -4.30 0.92
N TYR A 106 -0.61 -3.18 1.67
CA TYR A 106 -1.42 -2.00 1.38
C TYR A 106 -1.07 -1.36 0.05
N ARG A 107 0.22 -1.25 -0.28
CA ARG A 107 0.66 -0.75 -1.57
C ARG A 107 0.04 -1.55 -2.71
N SER A 108 0.09 -2.89 -2.61
CA SER A 108 -0.50 -3.80 -3.59
C SER A 108 -2.02 -3.66 -3.68
N ALA A 109 -2.70 -3.50 -2.54
CA ALA A 109 -4.16 -3.33 -2.50
C ALA A 109 -4.62 -1.99 -3.10
N PHE A 110 -3.86 -0.91 -2.93
CA PHE A 110 -4.21 0.41 -3.47
C PHE A 110 -3.80 0.62 -4.93
N GLN A 111 -2.83 -0.15 -5.44
CA GLN A 111 -2.32 0.02 -6.79
C GLN A 111 -3.41 -0.09 -7.88
N PRO A 112 -4.32 -1.09 -7.87
CA PRO A 112 -5.40 -1.17 -8.85
C PRO A 112 -6.31 0.06 -8.83
N LYS A 113 -6.65 0.56 -7.63
CA LYS A 113 -7.50 1.75 -7.48
C LYS A 113 -6.83 3.00 -8.03
N ARG A 114 -5.52 3.15 -7.80
CA ARG A 114 -4.73 4.24 -8.37
C ARG A 114 -4.70 4.18 -9.90
N ASP A 115 -4.53 2.99 -10.46
CA ASP A 115 -4.50 2.80 -11.91
C ASP A 115 -5.88 3.04 -12.54
N GLU A 116 -6.96 2.60 -11.87
CA GLU A 116 -8.34 2.89 -12.25
C GLU A 116 -8.60 4.40 -12.28
N MET A 117 -8.23 5.14 -11.23
CA MET A 117 -8.35 6.60 -11.18
C MET A 117 -7.55 7.28 -12.31
N ARG A 118 -6.34 6.80 -12.61
CA ARG A 118 -5.54 7.34 -13.72
C ARG A 118 -6.26 7.14 -15.05
N LYS A 119 -6.87 5.96 -15.27
CA LYS A 119 -7.66 5.67 -16.46
C LYS A 119 -8.85 6.62 -16.58
N MET A 120 -9.61 6.82 -15.49
CA MET A 120 -10.76 7.76 -15.49
C MET A 120 -10.34 9.19 -15.84
N VAL A 121 -9.20 9.66 -15.31
CA VAL A 121 -8.67 10.99 -15.64
C VAL A 121 -8.35 11.13 -17.13
N SER A 122 -7.75 10.09 -17.72
CA SER A 122 -7.48 10.05 -19.17
C SER A 122 -8.77 10.04 -19.99
N GLU A 123 -9.74 9.20 -19.63
CA GLU A 123 -11.04 9.12 -20.31
C GLU A 123 -11.80 10.45 -20.25
N HIS A 124 -11.80 11.11 -19.09
CA HIS A 124 -12.39 12.44 -18.92
C HIS A 124 -11.72 13.50 -19.81
N LYS A 125 -10.39 13.45 -19.98
CA LYS A 125 -9.68 14.37 -20.87
C LYS A 125 -10.08 14.17 -22.33
N GLU A 126 -10.24 12.93 -22.77
CA GLU A 126 -10.71 12.61 -24.13
C GLU A 126 -12.17 13.04 -24.34
N LEU A 127 -13.05 12.81 -23.36
CA LEU A 127 -14.44 13.27 -23.43
C LEU A 127 -14.54 14.79 -23.52
N LYS A 128 -13.72 15.52 -22.76
CA LYS A 128 -13.64 16.99 -22.87
C LYS A 128 -13.21 17.45 -24.27
N LYS A 129 -12.26 16.75 -24.88
CA LYS A 129 -11.83 17.06 -26.25
C LYS A 129 -12.98 16.84 -27.25
N LYS A 130 -13.67 15.69 -27.16
CA LYS A 130 -14.83 15.40 -28.02
C LYS A 130 -15.96 16.42 -27.84
N LEU A 131 -16.22 16.86 -26.61
CA LEU A 131 -17.22 17.88 -26.32
C LEU A 131 -16.88 19.19 -27.05
N LEU A 132 -15.64 19.65 -26.97
CA LEU A 132 -15.17 20.84 -27.70
C LEU A 132 -15.31 20.66 -29.22
N ASP A 133 -14.97 19.49 -29.75
CA ASP A 133 -15.12 19.20 -31.18
C ASP A 133 -16.60 19.30 -31.62
N TYR A 134 -17.54 18.78 -30.80
CA TYR A 134 -18.98 18.91 -31.07
C TYR A 134 -19.48 20.35 -30.95
N GLU A 135 -19.01 21.11 -29.97
CA GLU A 135 -19.37 22.53 -29.82
C GLU A 135 -18.94 23.33 -31.06
N VAL A 136 -17.72 23.09 -31.56
CA VAL A 136 -17.23 23.72 -32.79
C VAL A 136 -18.08 23.33 -33.99
N GLN A 137 -18.46 22.06 -34.12
CA GLN A 137 -19.33 21.61 -35.19
C GLN A 137 -20.71 22.26 -35.11
N MET A 138 -21.29 22.37 -33.91
CA MET A 138 -22.57 23.03 -33.70
C MET A 138 -22.51 24.52 -34.09
N ILE A 139 -21.46 25.23 -33.66
CA ILE A 139 -21.24 26.64 -34.04
C ILE A 139 -21.13 26.79 -35.57
N LYS A 140 -20.53 25.83 -36.25
CA LYS A 140 -20.39 25.84 -37.71
C LYS A 140 -21.73 25.59 -38.43
N GLU A 141 -22.55 24.67 -37.94
CA GLU A 141 -23.81 24.28 -38.60
C GLU A 141 -24.98 25.23 -38.26
N MET A 142 -24.96 25.87 -37.09
CA MET A 142 -26.04 26.73 -36.61
C MET A 142 -26.42 27.86 -37.58
N PRO A 143 -25.47 28.58 -38.22
CA PRO A 143 -25.79 29.61 -39.21
C PRO A 143 -26.48 29.05 -40.45
N SER A 144 -26.08 27.85 -40.90
CA SER A 144 -26.70 27.17 -42.05
C SER A 144 -28.17 26.87 -41.76
N PHE A 145 -28.45 26.29 -40.58
CA PHE A 145 -29.81 26.03 -40.14
C PHE A 145 -30.63 27.32 -40.04
N GLN A 146 -30.09 28.36 -39.39
CA GLN A 146 -30.77 29.66 -39.26
C GLN A 146 -31.07 30.29 -40.61
N ASN A 147 -30.16 30.18 -41.58
CA ASN A 147 -30.36 30.70 -42.92
C ASN A 147 -31.46 29.95 -43.67
N VAL A 148 -31.42 28.61 -43.69
CA VAL A 148 -32.46 27.79 -44.33
C VAL A 148 -33.83 28.06 -43.70
N TYR A 149 -33.89 28.13 -42.38
CA TYR A 149 -35.13 28.45 -41.66
C TYR A 149 -35.64 29.85 -42.03
N SER A 150 -34.77 30.87 -42.02
CA SER A 150 -35.17 32.26 -42.33
C SER A 150 -35.62 32.42 -43.78
N GLN A 151 -34.95 31.76 -44.73
CA GLN A 151 -35.30 31.77 -46.14
C GLN A 151 -36.66 31.13 -46.41
N ASN A 152 -36.97 30.03 -45.71
CA ASN A 152 -38.19 29.26 -45.94
C ASN A 152 -39.35 29.66 -45.00
N LYS A 153 -39.12 30.54 -44.02
CA LYS A 153 -40.09 30.87 -42.97
C LYS A 153 -41.44 31.31 -43.54
N SER A 154 -41.45 32.28 -44.45
CA SER A 154 -42.68 32.79 -45.05
C SER A 154 -43.41 31.72 -45.87
N SER A 155 -42.67 30.85 -46.57
CA SER A 155 -43.24 29.75 -47.33
C SER A 155 -43.84 28.67 -46.42
N ILE A 156 -43.19 28.36 -45.30
CA ILE A 156 -43.68 27.42 -44.30
C ILE A 156 -44.94 27.97 -43.64
N ASP A 157 -44.91 29.22 -43.19
CA ASP A 157 -46.06 29.88 -42.55
C ASP A 157 -47.25 29.95 -43.51
N THR A 158 -47.01 30.30 -44.79
CA THR A 158 -48.05 30.32 -45.82
C THR A 158 -48.61 28.93 -46.09
N GLY A 159 -47.75 27.90 -46.17
CA GLY A 159 -48.18 26.52 -46.36
C GLY A 159 -49.04 26.00 -45.21
N ILE A 160 -48.68 26.32 -43.96
CA ILE A 160 -49.44 25.97 -42.76
C ILE A 160 -50.82 26.65 -42.79
N ASN A 161 -50.86 27.95 -43.05
CA ASN A 161 -52.13 28.69 -43.11
C ASN A 161 -53.04 28.17 -44.22
N GLY A 162 -52.50 27.95 -45.43
CA GLY A 162 -53.27 27.38 -46.54
C GLY A 162 -53.81 25.99 -46.26
N PHE A 163 -53.05 25.15 -45.53
CA PHE A 163 -53.54 23.86 -45.07
C PHE A 163 -54.72 24.01 -44.11
N GLN A 164 -54.64 24.93 -43.14
CA GLN A 164 -55.72 25.18 -42.19
C GLN A 164 -56.99 25.71 -42.87
N GLU A 165 -56.85 26.64 -43.81
CA GLU A 165 -57.98 27.18 -44.59
C GLU A 165 -58.65 26.08 -45.41
N ASN A 166 -57.86 25.24 -46.08
CA ASN A 166 -58.38 24.12 -46.86
C ASN A 166 -59.09 23.08 -45.97
N GLU A 167 -58.55 22.78 -44.79
CA GLU A 167 -59.18 21.86 -43.83
C GLU A 167 -60.54 22.39 -43.36
N GLN A 168 -60.66 23.69 -43.08
CA GLN A 168 -61.94 24.31 -42.72
C GLN A 168 -62.97 24.25 -43.85
N LEU A 169 -62.54 24.52 -45.09
CA LEU A 169 -63.40 24.40 -46.26
C LEU A 169 -63.87 22.95 -46.47
N LEU A 170 -62.95 21.99 -46.37
CA LEU A 170 -63.26 20.57 -46.48
C LEU A 170 -64.29 20.14 -45.42
N GLN A 171 -64.14 20.62 -44.19
CA GLN A 171 -65.08 20.34 -43.11
C GLN A 171 -66.47 20.94 -43.40
N LYS A 172 -66.53 22.16 -43.93
CA LYS A 172 -67.79 22.83 -44.31
C LYS A 172 -68.49 22.12 -45.46
N GLU A 173 -67.77 21.78 -46.53
CA GLU A 173 -68.30 21.00 -47.66
C GLU A 173 -68.80 19.62 -47.20
N SER A 174 -68.06 18.96 -46.31
CA SER A 174 -68.49 17.67 -45.75
C SER A 174 -69.81 17.79 -44.97
N GLN A 175 -69.99 18.86 -44.20
CA GLN A 175 -71.24 19.14 -43.49
C GLN A 175 -72.40 19.44 -44.43
N GLU A 176 -72.18 20.19 -45.51
CA GLU A 176 -73.22 20.50 -46.49
C GLU A 176 -73.63 19.25 -47.29
N ILE A 177 -72.66 18.41 -47.70
CA ILE A 177 -72.95 17.12 -48.33
C ILE A 177 -73.80 16.24 -47.42
N GLU A 178 -73.47 16.16 -46.14
CA GLU A 178 -74.24 15.39 -45.16
C GLU A 178 -75.66 15.93 -45.00
N LYS A 179 -75.83 17.26 -44.98
CA LYS A 179 -77.15 17.91 -44.94
C LYS A 179 -77.97 17.62 -46.20
N LEU A 180 -77.39 17.78 -47.38
CA LEU A 180 -78.04 17.52 -48.67
C LEU A 180 -78.43 16.05 -48.84
N ARG A 181 -77.70 15.12 -48.21
CA ARG A 181 -78.05 13.69 -48.21
C ARG A 181 -79.16 13.33 -47.23
N LYS A 182 -79.23 14.02 -46.08
CA LYS A 182 -80.25 13.75 -45.06
C LYS A 182 -81.68 14.03 -45.54
N GLU A 183 -81.89 15.11 -46.28
CA GLU A 183 -83.22 15.54 -46.69
C GLU A 183 -83.92 14.50 -47.61
N PRO A 184 -83.32 14.04 -48.72
CA PRO A 184 -83.89 12.94 -49.51
C PRO A 184 -83.93 11.62 -48.74
N SER A 185 -83.00 11.37 -47.81
CA SER A 185 -82.99 10.13 -47.02
C SER A 185 -84.19 10.03 -46.09
N ILE A 186 -84.62 11.15 -45.50
CA ILE A 186 -85.82 11.20 -44.64
C ILE A 186 -87.05 10.91 -45.49
N ASP A 187 -87.22 11.62 -46.61
CA ASP A 187 -88.37 11.43 -47.50
C ASP A 187 -88.40 10.02 -48.09
N TRP A 188 -87.25 9.47 -48.48
CA TRP A 188 -87.12 8.11 -48.98
C TRP A 188 -87.46 7.07 -47.92
N SER A 189 -87.01 7.26 -46.67
CA SER A 189 -87.39 6.37 -45.57
C SER A 189 -88.89 6.44 -45.25
N GLY A 190 -89.50 7.62 -45.32
CA GLY A 190 -90.94 7.80 -45.18
C GLY A 190 -91.73 7.11 -46.30
N LEU A 191 -91.25 7.18 -47.54
CA LEU A 191 -91.83 6.43 -48.66
C LEU A 191 -91.70 4.92 -48.44
N ILE A 192 -90.52 4.42 -48.06
CA ILE A 192 -90.34 2.98 -47.77
C ILE A 192 -91.34 2.52 -46.71
N SER A 193 -91.46 3.22 -45.57
CA SER A 193 -92.43 2.88 -44.52
C SER A 193 -93.88 2.96 -45.04
N ALA A 194 -94.23 3.94 -45.87
CA ALA A 194 -95.58 4.04 -46.42
C ALA A 194 -95.96 2.91 -47.41
N PHE A 195 -94.99 2.20 -47.99
CA PHE A 195 -95.21 1.14 -48.98
C PHE A 195 -94.93 -0.28 -48.46
N TYR A 196 -94.24 -0.43 -47.32
CA TYR A 196 -93.79 -1.72 -46.80
C TYR A 196 -94.12 -1.97 -45.31
N ASP A 197 -94.71 -1.01 -44.60
CA ASP A 197 -95.46 -1.21 -43.35
C ASP A 197 -96.98 -1.19 -43.60
#